data_AF-A0A3D4XR14-F1
#
_entry.id   AF-A0A3D4XR14-F1
#
_cell.length_a   1.000
_cell.length_b   1.000
_cell.length_c   1.000
_cell.angle_alpha   90.00
_cell.angle_beta   90.00
_cell.angle_gamma   90.00
#
_symmetry.space_group_name_H-M   'P 1'
#
loop_
_entity.id
_entity.type
_entity.pdbx_description
1 polymer ?
#
loop_
_entity_poly.entity_id
_entity_poly.type
_entity_poly.pdbx_seq_one_letter_code
_entity_poly.pdbx_strand_id
1 'polypeptide(L)' 'MFKNIISSLIDQPILTSFFVSDLLVLLFHRPPFFFSLLMFSALLAMSMYFGQKLALFKL' A
#
# COMPACT_ATOMS: atom_id res chain seq x y z
N MET A 1 -15.88 -0.78 -16.42
CA MET A 1 -14.47 -0.73 -16.88
C MET A 1 -13.54 -0.09 -15.85
N PHE A 2 -13.82 1.12 -15.36
CA PHE A 2 -12.97 1.81 -14.38
C PHE A 2 -12.68 1.01 -13.10
N LYS A 3 -13.70 0.34 -12.56
CA LYS A 3 -13.58 -0.55 -11.39
C LYS A 3 -12.59 -1.70 -11.60
N ASN A 4 -12.54 -2.27 -12.81
CA ASN A 4 -11.64 -3.39 -13.14
C ASN A 4 -10.19 -2.91 -13.28
N ILE A 5 -9.98 -1.69 -13.79
CA ILE A 5 -8.66 -1.08 -13.89
C ILE A 5 -8.10 -0.80 -12.49
N ILE A 6 -8.92 -0.24 -11.59
CA ILE A 6 -8.53 0.00 -10.20
C ILE A 6 -8.21 -1.31 -9.48
N SER A 7 -9.06 -2.34 -9.62
CA SER A 7 -8.78 -3.65 -9.02
C SER A 7 -7.47 -4.25 -9.55
N SER A 8 -7.26 -4.23 -10.87
CA SER A 8 -6.02 -4.72 -11.47
C SER A 8 -4.78 -3.94 -11.03
N LEU A 9 -4.92 -2.64 -10.77
CA LEU A 9 -3.83 -1.78 -10.32
C LEU A 9 -3.48 -2.03 -8.85
N ILE A 10 -4.48 -2.32 -8.01
CA ILE A 10 -4.31 -2.67 -6.59
C ILE A 10 -3.78 -4.10 -6.43
N ASP A 11 -4.20 -5.03 -7.29
CA ASP A 11 -3.75 -6.43 -7.24
C ASP A 11 -2.27 -6.59 -7.66
N GLN A 12 -1.69 -5.61 -8.36
CA GLN A 12 -0.27 -5.59 -8.70
C GLN A 12 0.58 -4.95 -7.59
N PRO A 13 1.75 -5.52 -7.24
CA PRO A 13 2.60 -5.02 -6.17
C PRO A 13 3.30 -3.68 -6.48
N ILE A 14 2.99 -3.04 -7.61
CA ILE A 14 3.62 -1.80 -8.08
C ILE A 14 3.32 -0.67 -7.10
N LEU A 15 2.04 -0.43 -6.77
CA LEU A 15 1.66 0.62 -5.83
C LEU A 15 2.26 0.39 -4.45
N THR A 16 2.25 -0.86 -3.99
CA THR A 16 2.82 -1.24 -2.69
C THR A 16 4.32 -0.97 -2.66
N SER A 17 5.05 -1.29 -3.74
CA SER A 17 6.49 -1.01 -3.85
C SER A 17 6.80 0.48 -3.78
N PHE A 18 5.98 1.33 -4.41
CA PHE A 18 6.09 2.79 -4.27
C PHE A 18 5.92 3.21 -2.81
N PHE A 19 4.84 2.79 -2.14
CA PHE A 19 4.62 3.15 -0.73
C PHE A 19 5.71 2.63 0.21
N VAL A 20 6.27 1.43 -0.03
CA VAL A 20 7.38 0.90 0.77
C VAL A 20 8.66 1.72 0.55
N SER A 21 8.99 2.02 -0.72
CA SER A 21 10.16 2.85 -1.04
C SER A 21 10.03 4.25 -0.44
N ASP A 22 8.83 4.82 -0.47
CA ASP A 22 8.56 6.14 0.11
C ASP A 22 8.60 6.09 1.63
N LEU A 23 8.16 5.00 2.28
CA LEU A 23 8.29 4.80 3.73
C LEU A 23 9.75 4.82 4.19
N LEU A 24 10.66 4.24 3.40
CA LEU A 24 12.10 4.37 3.66
C LEU A 24 12.54 5.84 3.58
N VAL A 25 12.05 6.60 2.60
CA VAL A 25 12.30 8.05 2.53
C VAL A 25 11.71 8.79 3.73
N LEU A 26 10.51 8.43 4.21
CA LEU A 26 9.91 9.01 5.41
C LEU A 26 10.80 8.83 6.66
N LEU A 27 11.39 7.64 6.81
CA LEU A 27 12.26 7.30 7.94
C LEU A 27 13.54 8.14 7.97
N PHE A 28 14.09 8.50 6.80
CA PHE A 28 15.40 9.16 6.71
C PHE A 28 15.35 10.65 6.35
N HIS A 29 14.25 11.14 5.76
CA HIS A 29 14.18 12.50 5.20
C HIS A 29 13.26 13.47 5.96
N ARG A 30 12.65 13.05 7.09
CA ARG A 30 11.67 13.84 7.89
C ARG A 30 10.69 14.69 7.04
N PRO A 31 9.89 14.05 6.18
CA PRO A 31 8.86 14.76 5.42
C PRO A 31 7.73 15.27 6.34
N PRO A 32 6.85 16.13 5.82
CA PRO A 32 5.74 16.71 6.59
C PRO A 32 4.88 15.65 7.29
N PHE A 33 4.44 15.92 8.52
CA PHE A 33 3.71 14.96 9.36
C PHE A 33 2.45 14.36 8.70
N PHE A 34 1.66 15.18 8.00
CA PHE A 34 0.47 14.68 7.29
C PHE A 34 0.81 13.76 6.12
N PHE A 35 1.94 14.02 5.45
CA PHE A 35 2.40 13.18 4.35
C PHE A 35 2.81 11.81 4.86
N SER A 36 3.56 11.74 5.96
CA SER A 36 3.96 10.46 6.56
C SER A 36 2.76 9.65 7.08
N LEU A 37 1.76 10.31 7.67
CA LEU A 37 0.53 9.66 8.13
C LEU A 37 -0.28 9.08 6.95
N LEU A 38 -0.39 9.81 5.84
CA LEU A 38 -1.08 9.35 4.64
C LEU A 38 -0.37 8.14 4.02
N MET A 39 0.95 8.21 3.84
CA MET A 39 1.75 7.11 3.30
C MET A 39 1.69 5.86 4.19
N PHE A 40 1.81 6.04 5.50
CA PHE A 40 1.74 4.92 6.46
C PHE A 40 0.37 4.26 6.48
N SER A 41 -0.71 5.04 6.52
CA SER A 41 -2.08 4.51 6.49
C SER A 41 -2.41 3.80 5.17
N ALA A 42 -1.96 4.32 4.03
CA ALA A 42 -2.09 3.67 2.73
C ALA A 42 -1.38 2.31 2.69
N LEU A 43 -0.15 2.24 3.25
CA LEU A 43 0.58 0.98 3.33
C LEU A 43 -0.13 -0.04 4.24
N LEU A 44 -0.66 0.41 5.38
CA LEU A 44 -1.42 -0.43 6.31
C LEU A 44 -2.67 -1.02 5.64
N ALA A 45 -3.44 -0.19 4.92
CA ALA A 45 -4.62 -0.64 4.17
C ALA A 45 -4.26 -1.66 3.10
N MET A 46 -3.18 -1.44 2.34
CA MET A 46 -2.68 -2.41 1.35
C MET A 46 -2.24 -3.72 2.00
N SER A 47 -1.55 -3.66 3.14
CA SER A 47 -1.13 -4.83 3.90
C SER A 47 -2.33 -5.68 4.34
N MET A 48 -3.38 -5.03 4.85
CA MET A 48 -4.61 -5.70 5.23
C MET A 48 -5.35 -6.29 4.02
N TYR A 49 -5.39 -5.57 2.91
CA TYR A 49 -6.01 -6.04 1.66
C TYR A 49 -5.33 -7.32 1.13
N PHE A 50 -4.01 -7.32 1.00
CA PHE A 50 -3.26 -8.52 0.59
C PHE A 50 -3.33 -9.62 1.64
N GLY A 51 -3.30 -9.28 2.93
CA GLY A 51 -3.46 -10.22 4.02
C GLY A 51 -4.81 -10.96 3.98
N GLN A 52 -5.91 -10.26 3.70
CA GLN A 52 -7.24 -10.86 3.51
C GLN A 52 -7.27 -11.80 2.30
N LYS A 53 -6.62 -11.41 1.19
CA LYS A 53 -6.49 -12.26 0.00
C LYS A 53 -5.69 -13.52 0.32
N LEU A 54 -4.57 -13.42 1.03
CA LEU A 54 -3.77 -14.57 1.47
C LEU A 54 -4.51 -15.46 2.47
N ALA A 55 -5.26 -14.86 3.40
CA ALA A 55 -6.04 -15.59 4.40
C ALA A 55 -7.17 -16.41 3.77
N LEU A 56 -7.76 -15.92 2.67
CA LEU A 56 -8.70 -16.67 1.83
C LEU A 56 -8.07 -17.94 1.20
N PHE A 57 -6.74 -18.03 1.12
CA PHE A 57 -6.01 -19.20 0.64
C PHE A 57 -5.43 -20.06 1.77
N LYS A 58 -5.64 -19.71 3.04
CA LYS A 58 -5.36 -20.61 4.17
C LYS A 58 -6.53 -21.61 4.27
N LEU A 59 -6.32 -22.78 3.66
CA LEU A 59 -6.99 -24.03 4.02
C LEU A 59 -6.76 -24.36 5.51
#